data_AF-R7LQT9-F1
#
_entry.id   AF-R7LQT9-F1
#
_cell.length_a   1.000
_cell.length_b   1.000
_cell.length_c   1.000
_cell.angle_alpha   90.00
_cell.angle_beta   90.00
_cell.angle_gamma   90.00
#
_symmetry.space_group_name_H-M   'P 1'
#
loop_
_entity.id
_entity.type
_entity.pdbx_description
1 polymer ?
#
loop_
_entity_poly.entity_id
_entity_poly.type
_entity_poly.pdbx_seq_one_letter_code
_entity_poly.pdbx_strand_id
1 'polypeptide(L)'
;MVKFKVIATEDNITITLAEVRSTKKLIIENSDLNENIKIVSTDSIYHEIRNQIEKTYGVETSEIRFDIDNETKIKIASIARHNKDTFDAM
;
A
#
# COMPACT_ATOMS: atom_id res chain seq x y z
N MET A 1 5.01 -16.55 7.47
CA MET A 1 4.02 -15.50 7.12
C MET A 1 3.95 -14.43 8.20
N VAL A 2 4.25 -13.19 7.82
CA VAL A 2 4.35 -12.02 8.70
C VAL A 2 3.17 -11.10 8.43
N LYS A 3 2.43 -10.71 9.49
CA LYS A 3 1.24 -9.87 9.35
C LYS A 3 1.59 -8.38 9.51
N PHE A 4 1.19 -7.57 8.55
CA PHE A 4 1.34 -6.12 8.55
C PHE A 4 -0.03 -5.44 8.57
N LYS A 5 -0.23 -4.50 9.50
CA LYS A 5 -1.38 -3.60 9.50
C LYS A 5 -1.14 -2.47 8.53
N VAL A 6 -2.07 -2.29 7.59
CA VAL A 6 -2.06 -1.24 6.58
C VAL A 6 -3.22 -0.31 6.87
N ILE A 7 -2.95 0.98 7.01
CA ILE A 7 -3.94 2.02 7.28
C ILE A 7 -3.73 3.13 6.25
N ALA A 8 -4.77 3.45 5.48
CA ALA A 8 -4.73 4.61 4.58
C ALA A 8 -5.36 5.83 5.26
N THR A 9 -4.63 6.94 5.22
CA THR A 9 -5.12 8.28 5.58
C THR A 9 -5.47 9.04 4.30
N GLU A 10 -5.79 10.33 4.40
CA GLU A 10 -6.01 11.17 3.20
C GLU A 10 -4.72 11.38 2.40
N ASP A 11 -3.58 11.45 3.10
CA ASP A 11 -2.30 11.83 2.50
C ASP A 11 -1.37 10.65 2.24
N ASN A 12 -1.46 9.58 3.04
CA ASN A 12 -0.51 8.47 2.97
C ASN A 12 -1.10 7.11 3.36
N ILE A 13 -0.32 6.06 3.10
CA ILE A 13 -0.53 4.71 3.61
C ILE A 13 0.53 4.42 4.67
N THR A 14 0.08 4.22 5.91
CA THR A 14 0.91 3.81 7.03
C THR A 14 0.89 2.29 7.20
N ILE A 15 2.07 1.68 7.31
CA ILE A 15 2.27 0.24 7.44
C ILE A 15 3.04 -0.04 8.73
N THR A 16 2.55 -1.01 9.49
CA THR A 16 3.15 -1.44 10.76
C THR A 16 3.10 -2.96 10.91
N LEU A 17 4.08 -3.56 11.60
CA LEU A 17 4.00 -4.97 11.99
C LEU A 17 2.84 -5.17 12.98
N ALA A 18 1.94 -6.11 12.68
CA ALA A 18 0.73 -6.33 13.48
C ALA A 18 1.00 -7.11 14.77
N GLU A 19 2.00 -8.00 14.76
CA GLU A 19 2.24 -8.98 15.85
C GLU A 19 3.24 -8.50 16.89
N VAL A 20 3.96 -7.42 16.62
CA VAL A 20 5.00 -6.87 17.50
C VAL A 20 4.62 -5.44 17.82
N ARG A 21 4.77 -5.01 19.08
CA ARG A 21 4.79 -3.58 19.45
C ARG A 21 6.05 -2.92 18.85
N SER A 22 6.11 -2.85 17.53
CA SER A 22 7.19 -2.25 16.78
C SER A 22 6.91 -0.76 16.63
N THR A 23 7.91 0.06 16.94
CA THR A 23 7.88 1.50 16.66
C THR A 23 8.23 1.80 15.20
N LYS A 24 8.74 0.82 14.45
CA LYS A 24 9.05 0.98 13.02
C LYS A 24 7.76 1.03 12.22
N LYS A 25 7.48 2.23 11.68
CA LYS A 25 6.41 2.49 10.72
C LYS A 25 7.03 2.74 9.36
N LEU A 26 6.44 2.16 8.33
CA LEU A 26 6.69 2.53 6.94
C LEU A 26 5.53 3.45 6.52
N ILE A 27 5.86 4.57 5.88
CA ILE A 27 4.89 5.53 5.36
C ILE A 27 5.14 5.61 3.85
N ILE A 28 4.10 5.42 3.06
CA ILE A 28 4.10 5.59 1.62
C ILE A 28 3.17 6.77 1.33
N GLU A 29 3.70 7.87 0.78
CA GLU A 29 2.86 9.02 0.45
C GLU A 29 1.96 8.68 -0.73
N ASN A 30 0.72 9.19 -0.74
CA ASN A 30 -0.20 8.94 -1.84
C ASN A 30 0.32 9.54 -3.16
N SER A 31 1.14 10.61 -3.10
CA SER A 31 1.84 11.16 -4.27
C SER A 31 2.75 10.13 -4.93
N ASP A 32 3.49 9.32 -4.15
CA ASP A 32 4.38 8.28 -4.68
C ASP A 32 3.59 7.20 -5.44
N LEU A 33 2.35 6.94 -5.02
CA LEU A 33 1.44 6.00 -5.66
C LEU A 33 0.70 6.61 -6.86
N ASN A 34 0.45 7.92 -6.85
CA ASN A 34 -0.24 8.64 -7.93
C ASN A 34 0.70 8.97 -9.10
N GLU A 35 1.96 9.30 -8.82
CA GLU A 35 2.96 9.64 -9.84
C GLU A 35 3.36 8.42 -10.70
N ASN A 36 3.14 7.22 -10.18
CA ASN A 36 3.43 5.99 -10.89
C ASN A 36 2.18 5.54 -11.68
N ILE A 37 1.91 6.26 -12.78
CA ILE A 37 0.69 6.16 -13.62
C ILE A 37 0.40 4.72 -14.12
N LYS A 38 1.36 3.80 -14.06
CA LYS A 38 1.17 2.37 -14.38
C LYS A 38 0.46 1.57 -13.28
N ILE A 39 0.31 2.12 -12.08
CA ILE A 39 -0.38 1.51 -10.95
C ILE A 39 -1.89 1.82 -11.04
N VAL A 40 -2.54 1.25 -12.05
CA VAL A 40 -3.96 1.51 -12.39
C VAL A 40 -4.94 0.51 -11.77
N SER A 41 -4.46 -0.39 -10.91
CA SER A 41 -5.27 -1.42 -10.28
C SER A 41 -4.97 -1.54 -8.79
N THR A 42 -5.97 -1.98 -8.02
CA THR A 42 -5.81 -2.26 -6.59
C THR A 42 -4.71 -3.30 -6.34
N ASP A 43 -4.60 -4.31 -7.19
CA ASP A 43 -3.55 -5.34 -7.08
C ASP A 43 -2.16 -4.77 -7.32
N SER A 44 -2.00 -3.83 -8.26
CA SER A 44 -0.75 -3.12 -8.48
C SER A 44 -0.34 -2.30 -7.24
N ILE A 45 -1.29 -1.62 -6.60
CA ILE A 45 -1.02 -0.89 -5.34
C ILE A 45 -0.61 -1.86 -4.23
N TYR A 46 -1.33 -2.97 -4.06
CA TYR A 46 -0.96 -3.99 -3.08
C TYR A 46 0.41 -4.61 -3.36
N HIS A 47 0.77 -4.80 -4.63
CA HIS A 47 2.09 -5.28 -5.02
C HIS A 47 3.19 -4.27 -4.65
N GLU A 48 2.98 -2.98 -4.93
CA GLU A 48 3.92 -1.93 -4.53
C GLU A 48 4.08 -1.86 -3.00
N ILE A 49 2.98 -1.94 -2.25
CA ILE A 49 3.03 -2.01 -0.78
C ILE A 49 3.88 -3.21 -0.32
N ARG A 50 3.72 -4.40 -0.94
CA ARG A 50 4.55 -5.58 -0.61
C ARG A 50 6.03 -5.33 -0.91
N ASN A 51 6.34 -4.75 -2.06
CA ASN A 51 7.72 -4.46 -2.46
C ASN A 51 8.39 -3.47 -1.49
N GLN A 52 7.66 -2.45 -1.03
CA GLN A 52 8.17 -1.49 -0.05
C GLN A 52 8.40 -2.14 1.32
N ILE A 53 7.52 -3.06 1.73
CA ILE A 53 7.69 -3.84 2.95
C ILE A 53 8.91 -4.76 2.84
N GLU A 54 9.08 -5.47 1.73
CA GLU A 54 10.24 -6.34 1.50
C GLU A 54 11.55 -5.55 1.60
N LYS A 55 11.63 -4.38 0.93
CA LYS A 55 12.81 -3.49 0.99
C LYS A 55 13.09 -2.98 2.41
N THR A 56 12.05 -2.67 3.18
CA THR A 56 12.18 -2.03 4.50
C THR A 56 12.44 -3.04 5.62
N TYR A 57 11.78 -4.20 5.57
CA TYR A 57 11.76 -5.19 6.64
C TYR A 57 12.47 -6.49 6.28
N GLY A 58 12.91 -6.68 5.03
CA GLY A 58 13.61 -7.88 4.57
C GLY A 58 12.74 -9.13 4.56
N VAL A 59 11.42 -8.97 4.37
CA VAL A 59 10.44 -10.06 4.37
C VAL A 59 10.05 -10.39 2.93
N GLU A 60 10.14 -11.66 2.52
CA GLU A 60 9.73 -12.09 1.19
C GLU A 60 8.25 -11.75 0.92
N THR A 61 7.95 -11.28 -0.30
CA THR A 61 6.59 -10.87 -0.67
C THR A 61 5.53 -11.97 -0.51
N SER A 62 5.94 -13.24 -0.69
CA SER A 62 5.12 -14.44 -0.49
C SER A 62 4.68 -14.64 0.96
N GLU A 63 5.44 -14.13 1.91
CA GLU A 63 5.20 -14.26 3.34
C GLU A 63 4.34 -13.13 3.92
N ILE A 64 4.16 -12.03 3.19
CA ILE A 64 3.45 -10.84 3.67
C ILE A 64 1.93 -11.07 3.67
N ARG A 65 1.31 -10.94 4.84
CA ARG A 65 -0.14 -10.83 5.00
C ARG A 65 -0.53 -9.42 5.39
N PHE A 66 -1.59 -8.90 4.77
CA PHE A 66 -2.15 -7.62 5.15
C PHE A 66 -3.32 -7.75 6.12
N ASP A 67 -3.29 -6.95 7.17
CA ASP A 67 -4.44 -6.59 8.00
C ASP A 67 -4.96 -5.25 7.49
N ILE A 68 -6.06 -5.29 6.74
CA ILE A 68 -6.63 -4.10 6.11
C ILE A 68 -8.11 -4.02 6.45
N ASP A 69 -8.49 -2.89 7.06
CA ASP A 69 -9.88 -2.56 7.29
C ASP A 69 -10.59 -2.11 6.00
N ASN A 70 -11.92 -2.00 6.06
CA ASN A 70 -12.70 -1.68 4.87
C ASN A 70 -12.47 -0.24 4.38
N GLU A 71 -12.22 0.70 5.30
CA GLU A 71 -11.95 2.10 4.94
C GLU A 71 -10.66 2.22 4.13
N THR A 72 -9.59 1.55 4.58
CA THR A 72 -8.32 1.51 3.87
C THR A 72 -8.45 0.86 2.50
N LYS A 73 -9.25 -0.22 2.37
CA LYS A 73 -9.53 -0.83 1.06
C LYS A 73 -10.22 0.14 0.10
N ILE A 74 -11.20 0.91 0.58
CA ILE A 74 -11.92 1.92 -0.22
C ILE A 74 -10.95 3.00 -0.70
N LYS A 75 -10.06 3.49 0.18
CA LYS A 75 -9.06 4.50 -0.19
C LYS A 75 -8.07 3.98 -1.24
N ILE A 76 -7.55 2.77 -1.07
CA ILE A 76 -6.69 2.12 -2.07
C ILE A 76 -7.41 1.98 -3.42
N ALA A 77 -8.69 1.59 -3.42
CA ALA A 77 -9.48 1.52 -4.65
C ALA A 77 -9.70 2.90 -5.29
N SER A 78 -9.84 3.96 -4.49
CA SER A 78 -9.94 5.33 -4.98
C SER A 78 -8.66 5.80 -5.68
N ILE A 79 -7.49 5.50 -5.10
CA ILE A 79 -6.18 5.78 -5.72
C ILE A 79 -6.05 5.04 -7.06
N ALA A 80 -6.36 3.74 -7.07
CA ALA A 80 -6.29 2.94 -8.30
C ALA A 80 -7.20 3.51 -9.41
N ARG A 81 -8.42 3.94 -9.05
CA ARG A 81 -9.34 4.56 -10.00
C ARG A 81 -8.80 5.88 -10.53
N HIS A 82 -8.29 6.75 -9.65
CA HIS A 82 -7.69 8.03 -10.07
C HIS A 82 -6.54 7.83 -11.07
N ASN A 83 -5.65 6.87 -10.77
CA ASN A 83 -4.52 6.53 -11.66
C ASN A 83 -5.01 5.99 -13.00
N LYS A 84 -6.02 5.12 -12.98
CA LYS A 84 -6.63 4.58 -14.19
C LYS A 84 -7.24 5.67 -15.06
N ASP A 85 -8.06 6.54 -14.46
CA ASP A 85 -8.72 7.63 -15.19
C ASP A 85 -7.67 8.60 -15.77
N THR A 86 -6.58 8.84 -15.06
CA THR A 86 -5.45 9.67 -15.53
C THR A 86 -4.72 9.01 -16.69
N PHE A 87 -4.44 7.70 -16.60
CA PHE A 87 -3.80 6.94 -17.67
C PHE A 87 -4.66 6.89 -18.94
N ASP A 88 -5.97 6.64 -18.79
CA ASP A 88 -6.91 6.56 -19.91
C ASP A 88 -7.14 7.93 -20.60
N ALA A 89 -6.82 9.04 -19.93
CA ALA A 89 -6.93 10.40 -20.47
C ALA A 89 -5.67 10.90 -21.20
N MET A 90 -4.56 10.16 -21.15
CA MET A 90 -3.30 10.46 -21.86
C MET A 90 -3.30 9.93 -23.29
#